data_AF-A0A242CV28-F1
#
_entry.id   AF-A0A242CV28-F1
#
_cell.length_a   1.000
_cell.length_b   1.000
_cell.length_c   1.000
_cell.angle_alpha   90.00
_cell.angle_beta   90.00
_cell.angle_gamma   90.00
#
_symmetry.space_group_name_H-M   'P 1'
#
loop_
_entity.id
_entity.type
_entity.pdbx_description
1 polymer ?
#
loop_
_entity_poly.entity_id
_entity_poly.type
_entity_poly.pdbx_seq_one_letter_code
_entity_poly.pdbx_strand_id
1 'polypeptide(L)'
;MNYLGIVERLISATTEQENLISLNFAREGLKAENVNQLPETEAQKRFVYYLRPFFIFLLYPSVYETGKWVRLTFDDYLRGINKELNRTRKD
;
A
#
# COMPACT_ATOMS: atom_id res chain seq x y z
N MET A 1 2.45 -14.15 -3.58
CA MET A 1 1.80 -13.25 -2.59
C MET A 1 0.50 -12.72 -3.17
N ASN A 2 -0.56 -12.47 -2.38
CA ASN A 2 -1.80 -11.85 -2.88
C ASN A 2 -1.78 -10.34 -2.64
N TYR A 3 -1.23 -9.58 -3.59
CA TYR A 3 -1.09 -8.12 -3.50
C TYR A 3 -2.43 -7.40 -3.50
N LEU A 4 -3.36 -7.81 -4.38
CA LEU A 4 -4.72 -7.26 -4.42
C LEU A 4 -5.45 -7.47 -3.10
N GLY A 5 -5.35 -8.66 -2.51
CA GLY A 5 -5.96 -8.96 -1.21
C GLY A 5 -5.42 -8.10 -0.06
N ILE A 6 -4.18 -7.62 -0.14
CA ILE A 6 -3.64 -6.67 0.85
C ILE A 6 -4.32 -5.31 0.72
N VAL A 7 -4.50 -4.82 -0.50
CA VAL A 7 -5.17 -3.54 -0.76
C VAL A 7 -6.65 -3.61 -0.38
N GLU A 8 -7.34 -4.70 -0.70
CA GLU A 8 -8.72 -4.92 -0.29
C GLU A 8 -8.89 -4.88 1.23
N ARG A 9 -7.96 -5.52 1.96
CA ARG A 9 -7.95 -5.47 3.43
C ARG A 9 -7.73 -4.05 3.97
N LEU A 10 -6.87 -3.25 3.32
CA LEU A 10 -6.66 -1.84 3.70
C LEU A 10 -7.92 -1.01 3.46
N ILE A 11 -8.60 -1.22 2.33
CA ILE A 11 -9.87 -0.55 2.02
C ILE A 11 -10.92 -0.88 3.08
N SER A 12 -11.04 -2.15 3.47
CA SER A 12 -11.97 -2.56 4.53
C SER A 12 -11.58 -2.06 5.92
N ALA A 13 -10.32 -1.68 6.14
CA ALA A 13 -9.81 -1.23 7.44
C ALA A 13 -9.92 0.30 7.64
N THR A 14 -10.49 1.04 6.70
CA THR A 14 -10.59 2.50 6.79
C THR A 14 -11.93 3.03 6.31
N THR A 15 -12.41 4.08 6.95
CA THR A 15 -13.60 4.85 6.52
C THR A 15 -13.23 6.24 6.01
N GLU A 16 -11.96 6.62 6.11
CA GLU A 16 -11.46 7.94 5.70
C GLU A 16 -11.50 8.06 4.18
N GLN A 17 -12.17 9.10 3.68
CA GLN A 17 -12.43 9.26 2.26
C GLN A 17 -11.13 9.40 1.44
N GLU A 18 -10.13 10.12 1.96
CA GLU A 18 -8.83 10.30 1.30
C GLU A 18 -8.08 8.97 1.17
N ASN A 19 -8.12 8.13 2.22
CA ASN A 19 -7.55 6.79 2.19
C ASN A 19 -8.25 5.94 1.15
N LEU A 20 -9.58 5.95 1.13
CA LEU A 20 -10.38 5.20 0.15
C LEU A 20 -10.07 5.60 -1.28
N ILE A 21 -9.93 6.90 -1.57
CA ILE A 21 -9.56 7.38 -2.92
C ILE A 21 -8.19 6.82 -3.32
N SER A 22 -7.19 6.97 -2.46
CA SER A 22 -5.82 6.51 -2.74
C SER A 22 -5.74 4.98 -2.91
N LEU A 23 -6.42 4.22 -2.06
CA LEU A 23 -6.42 2.76 -2.10
C LEU A 23 -7.24 2.20 -3.27
N ASN A 24 -8.34 2.85 -3.66
CA ASN A 24 -9.09 2.47 -4.86
C ASN A 24 -8.26 2.71 -6.13
N PHE A 25 -7.54 3.82 -6.22
CA PHE A 25 -6.60 4.05 -7.32
C PHE A 25 -5.56 2.93 -7.41
N ALA A 26 -4.96 2.56 -6.27
CA ALA A 26 -4.01 1.46 -6.21
C ALA A 26 -4.62 0.12 -6.65
N ARG A 27 -5.83 -0.20 -6.17
CA ARG A 27 -6.55 -1.43 -6.50
C ARG A 27 -6.77 -1.54 -8.02
N GLU A 28 -7.31 -0.50 -8.65
CA GLU A 28 -7.61 -0.53 -10.08
C GLU A 28 -6.34 -0.64 -10.93
N GLY A 29 -5.27 0.08 -10.56
CA GLY A 29 -3.98 -0.01 -11.26
C GLY A 29 -3.36 -1.40 -11.17
N LEU A 30 -3.28 -1.97 -9.97
CA LEU A 30 -2.75 -3.32 -9.75
C LEU A 30 -3.58 -4.40 -10.44
N LYS A 31 -4.90 -4.22 -10.51
CA LYS A 31 -5.81 -5.12 -11.21
C LYS A 31 -5.60 -5.05 -12.72
N ALA A 32 -5.51 -3.84 -13.29
CA ALA A 32 -5.25 -3.65 -14.72
C ALA A 32 -3.91 -4.27 -15.17
N GLU A 33 -2.89 -4.22 -14.32
CA GLU A 33 -1.59 -4.84 -14.59
C GLU A 33 -1.52 -6.35 -14.28
N ASN A 34 -2.61 -6.97 -13.80
CA ASN A 34 -2.63 -8.36 -13.34
C ASN A 34 -1.47 -8.69 -12.38
N VAL A 35 -1.21 -7.81 -11.39
CA VAL A 35 0.01 -7.83 -10.57
C VAL A 35 0.35 -9.20 -9.94
N ASN A 36 -0.66 -9.97 -9.56
CA ASN A 36 -0.48 -11.29 -8.95
C ASN A 36 0.03 -12.37 -9.92
N GLN A 37 -0.01 -12.11 -11.23
CA GLN A 37 0.49 -12.99 -12.30
C GLN A 37 1.89 -12.58 -12.79
N LEU A 38 2.40 -11.42 -12.36
CA LEU A 38 3.73 -10.95 -12.73
C LEU A 38 4.83 -11.72 -11.98
N PRO A 39 6.06 -11.76 -12.52
CA PRO A 39 7.23 -12.19 -11.76
C PRO A 39 7.35 -11.41 -10.45
N GLU A 40 7.84 -12.07 -9.40
CA GLU A 40 7.80 -11.52 -8.04
C GLU A 40 8.43 -10.13 -7.93
N THR A 41 9.65 -9.97 -8.45
CA THR A 41 10.38 -8.69 -8.42
C THR A 41 9.61 -7.56 -9.11
N GLU A 42 8.96 -7.84 -10.23
CA GLU A 42 8.13 -6.89 -10.98
C GLU A 42 6.85 -6.58 -10.21
N ALA A 43 6.18 -7.60 -9.66
CA ALA A 43 4.98 -7.44 -8.85
C ALA A 43 5.24 -6.55 -7.63
N GLN A 44 6.37 -6.74 -6.93
CA GLN A 44 6.78 -5.91 -5.79
C GLN A 44 7.00 -4.45 -6.20
N LYS A 45 7.68 -4.20 -7.33
CA LYS A 45 7.88 -2.83 -7.85
C LYS A 45 6.54 -2.15 -8.14
N ARG A 46 5.62 -2.85 -8.82
CA ARG A 46 4.28 -2.34 -9.13
C ARG A 46 3.46 -2.08 -7.87
N PHE A 47 3.52 -2.99 -6.90
CA PHE A 47 2.88 -2.81 -5.61
C PHE A 47 3.35 -1.54 -4.91
N VAL A 48 4.67 -1.33 -4.78
CA VAL A 48 5.24 -0.12 -4.17
C VAL A 48 4.85 1.13 -4.94
N TYR A 49 4.89 1.10 -6.27
CA TYR A 49 4.53 2.23 -7.11
C TYR A 49 3.10 2.72 -6.83
N TYR A 50 2.13 1.81 -6.83
CA TYR A 50 0.72 2.15 -6.61
C TYR A 50 0.39 2.50 -5.16
N LEU A 51 1.07 1.89 -4.18
CA LEU A 51 0.83 2.16 -2.75
C LEU A 51 1.59 3.38 -2.25
N ARG A 52 2.55 3.91 -3.00
CA ARG A 52 3.39 5.03 -2.57
C ARG A 52 2.58 6.24 -2.10
N PRO A 53 1.57 6.76 -2.83
CA PRO A 53 0.81 7.91 -2.38
C PRO A 53 0.10 7.68 -1.04
N PHE A 54 -0.61 6.55 -0.91
CA PHE A 54 -1.26 6.17 0.35
C PHE A 54 -0.23 6.09 1.49
N PHE A 55 0.89 5.43 1.26
CA PHE A 55 1.87 5.19 2.30
C PHE A 55 2.55 6.47 2.79
N ILE A 56 2.99 7.35 1.90
CA ILE A 56 3.84 8.49 2.27
C ILE A 56 3.06 9.75 2.61
N PHE A 57 1.81 9.88 2.17
CA PHE A 57 1.00 11.07 2.47
C PHE A 57 -0.05 10.81 3.55
N LEU A 58 -0.53 9.57 3.67
CA LEU A 58 -1.65 9.25 4.56
C LEU A 58 -1.20 8.38 5.73
N LEU A 59 -0.49 7.27 5.46
CA LEU A 59 -0.13 6.32 6.51
C LEU A 59 1.09 6.78 7.34
N TYR A 60 2.12 7.29 6.69
CA TYR A 60 3.36 7.75 7.32
C TYR A 60 3.83 9.09 6.71
N PRO A 61 3.11 10.20 6.92
CA PRO A 61 3.44 11.53 6.37
C PRO A 61 4.86 12.00 6.69
N SER A 62 5.37 11.65 7.89
CA SER A 62 6.74 11.99 8.31
C SER A 62 7.84 11.39 7.41
N VAL A 63 7.55 10.30 6.69
CA VAL A 63 8.50 9.71 5.72
C VAL A 63 8.67 10.62 4.51
N TYR A 64 7.60 11.29 4.07
CA TYR A 64 7.67 12.28 3.01
C TYR A 64 8.44 13.52 3.47
N GLU A 65 8.09 14.07 4.63
CA GLU A 65 8.71 15.26 5.21
C GLU A 65 10.23 15.12 5.38
N THR A 66 10.69 13.92 5.75
CA THR A 66 12.11 13.63 5.96
C THR A 66 12.85 13.16 4.70
N GLY A 67 12.17 13.06 3.54
CA GLY A 67 12.74 12.57 2.29
C GLY A 67 13.13 11.08 2.32
N LYS A 68 12.79 10.35 3.39
CA LYS A 68 13.19 8.94 3.57
C LYS A 68 12.48 7.99 2.61
N TRP A 69 11.37 8.42 2.00
CA TRP A 69 10.59 7.63 1.05
C TRP A 69 11.41 7.09 -0.13
N VAL A 70 12.46 7.81 -0.55
CA VAL A 70 13.35 7.41 -1.66
C VAL A 70 14.11 6.11 -1.35
N ARG A 71 14.34 5.82 -0.07
CA ARG A 71 15.13 4.66 0.39
C ARG A 71 14.25 3.49 0.84
N LEU A 72 12.93 3.65 0.81
CA LEU A 72 12.02 2.59 1.27
C LEU A 72 12.01 1.42 0.29
N THR A 73 12.13 0.23 0.85
CA THR A 73 12.04 -1.04 0.14
C THR A 73 10.62 -1.59 0.18
N PHE A 74 10.33 -2.61 -0.63
CA PHE A 74 9.07 -3.36 -0.56
C PHE A 74 8.77 -3.86 0.85
N ASP A 75 9.78 -4.36 1.56
CA ASP A 75 9.63 -4.88 2.91
C ASP A 75 9.25 -3.80 3.93
N ASP A 76 9.73 -2.57 3.75
CA ASP A 76 9.35 -1.44 4.61
C ASP A 76 7.87 -1.07 4.42
N TYR A 77 7.40 -1.09 3.17
CA TYR A 77 5.99 -0.92 2.84
C TYR A 77 5.14 -2.01 3.48
N LEU A 78 5.51 -3.28 3.31
CA LEU A 78 4.79 -4.40 3.90
C LEU A 78 4.75 -4.32 5.43
N ARG A 79 5.88 -3.99 6.06
CA ARG A 79 5.96 -3.85 7.52
C ARG A 79 5.02 -2.75 8.01
N GLY A 80 5.02 -1.59 7.36
CA GLY A 80 4.15 -0.47 7.71
C GLY A 80 2.66 -0.78 7.52
N ILE A 81 2.31 -1.41 6.39
CA ILE A 81 0.94 -1.85 6.07
C ILE A 81 0.44 -2.90 7.07
N ASN A 82 1.25 -3.92 7.37
CA ASN A 82 0.87 -4.97 8.31
C ASN A 82 0.69 -4.42 9.73
N LYS A 83 1.50 -3.44 10.14
CA LYS A 83 1.32 -2.76 11.43
C LYS A 83 -0.06 -2.09 11.50
N GLU A 84 -0.47 -1.40 10.44
CA GLU A 84 -1.78 -0.75 10.38
C GLU A 84 -2.93 -1.76 10.39
N LEU A 85 -2.88 -2.78 9.53
CA LEU A 85 -3.90 -3.82 9.48
C LEU A 85 -4.07 -4.58 10.80
N ASN A 86 -3.01 -4.69 11.60
CA ASN A 86 -3.05 -5.31 12.92
C ASN A 86 -3.55 -4.36 14.02
N ARG A 87 -3.45 -3.04 13.80
CA ARG A 87 -4.00 -2.03 14.71
C ARG A 87 -5.52 -2.04 14.62
N THR A 88 -6.08 -1.96 13.42
CA THR A 88 -7.54 -1.94 13.19
C THR A 88 -8.25 -3.23 13.63
N ARG A 89 -7.55 -4.35 13.79
CA ARG A 89 -8.13 -5.62 14.28
C ARG A 89 -8.34 -5.65 15.80
N LYS A 90 -7.75 -4.72 16.55
CA LYS A 90 -7.84 -4.66 18.01
C LYS A 90 -8.90 -3.69 18.51
N ASP A 91 -9.49 -2.90 17.61
CA ASP A 91 -10.61 -2.00 17.86
C ASP A 91 -11.92 -2.68 17.41
#